data_AF-A0A7S0XRP1-F1
#
_entry.id   AF-A0A7S0XRP1-F1
#
_cell.length_a   1.000
_cell.length_b   1.000
_cell.length_c   1.000
_cell.angle_alpha   90.00
_cell.angle_beta   90.00
_cell.angle_gamma   90.00
#
_symmetry.space_group_name_H-M   'P 1'
#
loop_
_entity.id
_entity.type
_entity.pdbx_description
1 polymer ?
#
loop_
_entity_poly.entity_id
_entity_poly.type
_entity_poly.pdbx_seq_one_letter_code
_entity_poly.pdbx_strand_id
1 'polypeptide(L)'
;KLDTVVQLGKAVAMVMNEEEAAAAAAADAATDSSKAAERTKIIDALHAASLSVDFSPEMVGFLAAAVNPVLASPSLMLGPLHDTALTLLSSLSTSSLTTGMGAPSAASIVSALSGTAQSADLGVANTSTARRATVTGAYDSIARVMRDVGRSQLVGRVPYEERQTAVGGTLRQTVWRLDKTDTNGAKRVSETCPSGWTCPLVHLPVEWAWNAPVLDTQVLVWGPRARHSEANAYQSSPITSILALDGDTAMDGVTGYYPVMIDLEVTTAPITGARRQGAEFGQAVDDVIADCEYWDSAKGKWSKLGCLSVQSNSTQVTCACFHLTDFTSVMRATMVELKNISIVLQTQGGAFQPPQQDGYGFAVIGISALATLLLAIIAHILDRFQVHRFQPDLSPELLAR
;
A
#
# COMPACT_ATOMS: atom_id res chain seq x y z
N LYS A 1 38.73 0.56 -13.38
CA LYS A 1 37.45 0.44 -12.64
C LYS A 1 37.28 1.60 -11.66
N LEU A 2 38.12 1.74 -10.63
CA LEU A 2 38.05 2.87 -9.68
C LEU A 2 38.18 4.24 -10.39
N ASP A 3 39.08 4.36 -11.36
CA ASP A 3 39.29 5.60 -12.11
C ASP A 3 38.04 6.02 -12.91
N THR A 4 37.37 5.05 -13.56
CA THR A 4 36.10 5.26 -14.28
C THR A 4 34.99 5.74 -13.36
N VAL A 5 34.92 5.20 -12.15
CA VAL A 5 33.91 5.54 -11.13
C VAL A 5 34.15 6.93 -10.56
N VAL A 6 35.41 7.28 -10.29
CA VAL A 6 35.81 8.63 -9.86
C VAL A 6 35.52 9.66 -10.96
N GLN A 7 35.80 9.33 -12.22
CA GLN A 7 35.47 10.19 -13.36
C GLN A 7 33.95 10.36 -13.53
N LEU A 8 33.18 9.29 -13.34
CA LEU A 8 31.71 9.34 -13.36
C LEU A 8 31.16 10.23 -12.24
N GLY A 9 31.65 10.06 -11.01
CA GLY A 9 31.24 10.90 -9.88
C GLY A 9 31.56 12.39 -10.09
N LYS A 10 32.73 12.70 -10.67
CA LYS A 10 33.11 14.06 -11.05
C LYS A 10 32.21 14.63 -12.15
N ALA A 11 31.91 13.84 -13.18
CA ALA A 11 31.07 14.25 -14.30
C ALA A 11 29.63 14.54 -13.87
N VAL A 12 29.06 13.70 -12.99
CA VAL A 12 27.72 13.92 -12.44
C VAL A 12 27.67 15.16 -11.54
N ALA A 13 28.67 15.35 -10.67
CA ALA A 13 28.76 16.53 -9.82
C ALA A 13 28.92 17.84 -10.63
N MET A 14 29.62 17.80 -11.76
CA MET A 14 29.81 18.96 -12.63
C MET A 14 28.50 19.41 -13.29
N VAL A 15 27.70 18.47 -13.82
CA VAL A 15 26.41 18.81 -14.46
C VAL A 15 25.39 19.35 -13.48
N MET A 16 25.38 18.87 -12.24
CA MET A 16 24.45 19.40 -11.24
C MET A 16 24.70 20.87 -10.90
N ASN A 17 25.96 21.24 -10.68
CA ASN A 17 26.32 22.62 -10.35
C ASN A 17 25.93 23.58 -11.48
N GLU A 18 25.89 23.09 -12.73
CA GLU A 18 25.51 23.86 -13.90
C GLU A 18 24.01 23.82 -14.22
N GLU A 19 23.31 22.74 -13.86
CA GLU A 19 21.87 22.60 -14.08
C GLU A 19 21.03 23.27 -12.99
N GLU A 20 21.53 23.35 -11.75
CA GLU A 20 20.96 24.21 -10.71
C GLU A 20 21.05 25.70 -11.11
N ALA A 21 22.14 26.09 -11.80
CA ALA A 21 22.28 27.42 -12.42
C ALA A 21 21.38 27.60 -13.66
N ALA A 22 21.10 26.55 -14.43
CA ALA A 22 20.21 26.61 -15.59
C ALA A 22 18.72 26.60 -15.21
N ALA A 23 18.33 25.92 -14.13
CA ALA A 23 16.98 25.94 -13.59
C ALA A 23 16.60 27.33 -13.04
N ALA A 24 17.57 28.09 -12.52
CA ALA A 24 17.41 29.50 -12.19
C ALA A 24 17.26 30.41 -13.43
N ALA A 25 17.66 29.94 -14.61
CA ALA A 25 17.67 30.68 -15.87
C ALA A 25 16.54 30.30 -16.84
N ALA A 26 15.54 29.54 -16.40
CA ALA A 26 14.40 29.11 -17.22
C ALA A 26 13.42 30.27 -17.53
N ALA A 27 13.90 31.25 -18.30
CA ALA A 27 13.10 32.20 -19.06
C ALA A 27 13.61 32.36 -20.51
N ASP A 28 14.79 31.85 -20.89
CA ASP A 28 15.26 31.93 -22.28
C ASP A 28 15.68 30.56 -22.82
N ALA A 29 14.86 30.06 -23.75
CA ALA A 29 15.14 28.88 -24.54
C ALA A 29 16.15 29.23 -25.64
N ALA A 30 17.42 28.92 -25.41
CA ALA A 30 18.40 28.76 -26.48
C ALA A 30 19.37 27.62 -26.14
N THR A 31 19.19 26.52 -26.87
CA THR A 31 20.04 25.33 -26.98
C THR A 31 21.50 25.67 -27.19
N ASP A 32 22.32 25.43 -26.16
CA ASP A 32 23.77 25.40 -26.27
C ASP A 32 24.23 23.98 -26.63
N SER A 33 24.69 23.79 -27.87
CA SER A 33 25.13 22.50 -28.40
C SER A 33 26.26 21.84 -27.58
N SER A 34 27.04 22.63 -26.83
CA SER A 34 28.08 22.11 -25.93
C SER A 34 27.48 21.34 -24.76
N LYS A 35 26.39 21.84 -24.18
CA LYS A 35 25.66 21.20 -23.06
C LYS A 35 24.98 19.91 -23.50
N ALA A 36 24.49 19.84 -24.74
CA ALA A 36 23.94 18.62 -25.30
C ALA A 36 25.01 17.53 -25.46
N ALA A 37 26.20 17.89 -25.95
CA ALA A 37 27.31 16.94 -26.11
C ALA A 37 27.83 16.40 -24.76
N GLU A 38 27.87 17.24 -23.72
CA GLU A 38 28.26 16.83 -22.38
C GLU A 38 27.24 15.90 -21.72
N ARG A 39 25.94 16.16 -21.89
CA ARG A 39 24.87 15.26 -21.46
C ARG A 39 24.99 13.88 -22.10
N THR A 40 25.25 13.80 -23.41
CA THR A 40 25.43 12.51 -24.10
C THR A 40 26.61 11.72 -23.54
N LYS A 41 27.76 12.37 -23.28
CA LYS A 41 28.93 11.70 -22.68
C LYS A 41 28.62 11.08 -21.32
N ILE A 42 27.79 11.74 -20.50
CA ILE A 42 27.40 11.23 -19.18
C ILE A 42 26.44 10.07 -19.31
N ILE A 43 25.46 10.15 -20.21
CA ILE A 43 24.57 9.03 -20.50
C ILE A 43 25.38 7.82 -20.94
N ASP A 44 26.33 7.99 -21.87
CA ASP A 44 27.21 6.91 -22.33
C ASP A 44 28.06 6.34 -21.20
N ALA A 45 28.59 7.19 -20.31
CA ALA A 45 29.39 6.75 -19.16
C ALA A 45 28.55 6.00 -18.12
N LEU A 46 27.34 6.46 -17.82
CA LEU A 46 26.39 5.76 -16.93
C LEU A 46 25.94 4.44 -17.53
N HIS A 47 25.67 4.42 -18.83
CA HIS A 47 25.31 3.21 -19.55
C HIS A 47 26.46 2.20 -19.52
N ALA A 48 27.69 2.63 -19.83
CA ALA A 48 28.88 1.78 -19.71
C ALA A 48 29.08 1.27 -18.28
N ALA A 49 28.82 2.11 -17.26
CA ALA A 49 28.87 1.67 -15.87
C ALA A 49 27.81 0.61 -15.56
N SER A 50 26.57 0.77 -16.05
CA SER A 50 25.48 -0.21 -15.84
C SER A 50 25.76 -1.59 -16.44
N LEU A 51 26.62 -1.67 -17.45
CA LEU A 51 27.05 -2.93 -18.07
C LEU A 51 28.15 -3.65 -17.27
N SER A 52 28.71 -3.03 -16.23
CA SER A 52 29.68 -3.69 -15.34
C SER A 52 28.96 -4.71 -14.46
N VAL A 53 29.55 -5.90 -14.31
CA VAL A 53 28.90 -7.05 -13.63
C VAL A 53 29.29 -7.15 -12.15
N ASP A 54 30.41 -6.53 -11.74
CA ASP A 54 30.94 -6.64 -10.39
C ASP A 54 31.05 -5.27 -9.72
N PHE A 55 30.20 -5.03 -8.72
CA PHE A 55 30.29 -3.86 -7.87
C PHE A 55 30.68 -4.23 -6.45
N SER A 56 31.68 -3.54 -5.89
CA SER A 56 31.92 -3.63 -4.45
C SER A 56 30.80 -2.89 -3.70
N PRO A 57 30.47 -3.30 -2.46
CA PRO A 57 29.45 -2.61 -1.66
C PRO A 57 29.69 -1.10 -1.49
N GLU A 58 30.96 -0.70 -1.38
CA GLU A 58 31.39 0.70 -1.30
C GLU A 58 31.07 1.47 -2.59
N MET A 59 31.30 0.83 -3.74
CA MET A 59 31.04 1.41 -5.05
C MET A 59 29.54 1.58 -5.30
N VAL A 60 28.71 0.65 -4.81
CA VAL A 60 27.25 0.76 -4.87
C VAL A 60 26.77 2.02 -4.15
N GLY A 61 27.21 2.23 -2.90
CA GLY A 61 26.83 3.41 -2.12
C GLY A 61 27.28 4.72 -2.78
N PHE A 62 28.52 4.75 -3.29
CA PHE A 62 29.06 5.91 -4.00
C PHE A 62 28.27 6.23 -5.28
N LEU A 63 28.02 5.23 -6.14
CA LEU A 63 27.31 5.43 -7.39
C LEU A 63 25.85 5.84 -7.16
N ALA A 64 25.19 5.25 -6.16
CA ALA A 64 23.83 5.64 -5.78
C ALA A 64 23.78 7.10 -5.29
N ALA A 65 24.74 7.52 -4.46
CA ALA A 65 24.84 8.90 -4.02
C ALA A 65 25.14 9.87 -5.19
N ALA A 66 25.95 9.45 -6.16
CA ALA A 66 26.27 10.25 -7.33
C ALA A 66 25.03 10.52 -8.20
N VAL A 67 24.18 9.51 -8.44
CA VAL A 67 22.98 9.69 -9.29
C VAL A 67 21.79 10.31 -8.57
N ASN A 68 21.79 10.38 -7.23
CA ASN A 68 20.69 10.96 -6.45
C ASN A 68 20.20 12.31 -6.99
N PRO A 69 21.07 13.27 -7.34
CA PRO A 69 20.56 14.59 -7.71
C PRO A 69 19.98 14.65 -9.13
N VAL A 70 20.43 13.79 -10.04
CA VAL A 70 19.77 13.55 -11.33
C VAL A 70 18.35 13.03 -11.10
N LEU A 71 18.21 12.09 -10.16
CA LEU A 71 16.95 11.46 -9.79
C LEU A 71 16.02 12.38 -9.00
N ALA A 72 16.57 13.33 -8.24
CA ALA A 72 15.85 14.32 -7.45
C ALA A 72 15.41 15.56 -8.26
N SER A 73 15.79 15.66 -9.53
CA SER A 73 15.47 16.81 -10.38
C SER A 73 14.17 16.60 -11.16
N PRO A 74 13.10 17.40 -10.91
CA PRO A 74 11.83 17.26 -11.63
C PRO A 74 11.92 17.58 -13.13
N SER A 75 12.88 18.41 -13.55
CA SER A 75 13.09 18.75 -14.96
C SER A 75 13.69 17.60 -15.77
N LEU A 76 14.43 16.71 -15.10
CA LEU A 76 15.10 15.57 -15.73
C LEU A 76 14.27 14.29 -15.75
N MET A 77 13.19 14.21 -14.96
CA MET A 77 12.42 12.99 -14.72
C MET A 77 11.91 12.28 -16.00
N LEU A 78 11.74 13.01 -17.10
CA LEU A 78 11.26 12.48 -18.38
C LEU A 78 12.36 12.34 -19.44
N GLY A 79 13.62 12.49 -19.03
CA GLY A 79 14.77 12.47 -19.91
C GLY A 79 15.52 11.13 -19.88
N PRO A 80 16.28 10.82 -20.94
CA PRO A 80 17.08 9.59 -21.04
C PRO A 80 18.12 9.47 -19.91
N LEU A 81 18.57 10.60 -19.35
CA LEU A 81 19.48 10.62 -18.21
C LEU A 81 18.85 10.01 -16.95
N HIS A 82 17.56 10.27 -16.71
CA HIS A 82 16.82 9.70 -15.59
C HIS A 82 16.64 8.19 -15.75
N ASP A 83 16.22 7.74 -16.93
CA ASP A 83 16.07 6.32 -17.25
C ASP A 83 17.39 5.56 -17.12
N THR A 84 18.49 6.18 -17.56
CA THR A 84 19.84 5.60 -17.43
C THR A 84 20.27 5.51 -15.97
N ALA A 85 19.97 6.53 -15.16
CA ALA A 85 20.25 6.51 -13.72
C ALA A 85 19.45 5.42 -12.99
N LEU A 86 18.16 5.24 -13.30
CA LEU A 86 17.35 4.15 -12.75
C LEU A 86 17.86 2.77 -13.20
N THR A 87 18.27 2.64 -14.47
CA THR A 87 18.87 1.40 -14.99
C THR A 87 20.18 1.07 -14.30
N LEU A 88 21.01 2.08 -14.01
CA LEU A 88 22.22 1.90 -13.22
C LEU A 88 21.87 1.41 -11.80
N LEU A 89 20.93 2.05 -11.11
CA LEU A 89 20.51 1.61 -9.77
C LEU A 89 19.99 0.16 -9.77
N SER A 90 19.22 -0.24 -10.79
CA SER A 90 18.77 -1.62 -10.97
C SER A 90 19.93 -2.59 -11.21
N SER A 91 20.95 -2.18 -11.95
CA SER A 91 22.15 -2.99 -12.20
C SER A 91 22.98 -3.15 -10.91
N LEU A 92 23.08 -2.08 -10.11
CA LEU A 92 23.73 -2.11 -8.80
C LEU A 92 23.01 -3.03 -7.81
N SER A 93 21.68 -2.95 -7.72
CA SER A 93 20.89 -3.79 -6.82
C SER A 93 20.95 -5.26 -7.21
N THR A 94 20.83 -5.57 -8.51
CA THR A 94 20.89 -6.94 -9.03
C THR A 94 22.27 -7.58 -8.86
N SER A 95 23.35 -6.83 -9.09
CA SER A 95 24.72 -7.32 -8.85
C SER A 95 24.98 -7.67 -7.37
N SER A 96 24.27 -7.01 -6.46
CA SER A 96 24.41 -7.22 -5.01
C SER A 96 23.62 -8.42 -4.49
N LEU A 97 22.82 -9.09 -5.33
CA LEU A 97 22.00 -10.23 -4.91
C LEU A 97 22.82 -11.46 -4.48
N THR A 98 24.08 -11.58 -4.91
CA THR A 98 24.95 -12.70 -4.54
C THR A 98 25.84 -12.40 -3.34
N THR A 99 26.35 -11.18 -3.24
CA THR A 99 27.28 -10.75 -2.17
C THR A 99 26.57 -10.19 -0.95
N GLY A 100 25.30 -9.84 -1.09
CA GLY A 100 24.54 -9.07 -0.14
C GLY A 100 24.86 -7.58 -0.18
N MET A 101 23.95 -6.79 0.37
CA MET A 101 24.05 -5.33 0.46
C MET A 101 24.05 -4.88 1.91
N GLY A 102 25.08 -4.11 2.29
CA GLY A 102 25.16 -3.49 3.61
C GLY A 102 24.14 -2.36 3.79
N ALA A 103 23.78 -2.07 5.03
CA ALA A 103 22.85 -0.99 5.38
C ALA A 103 23.21 0.40 4.79
N PRO A 104 24.50 0.84 4.76
CA PRO A 104 24.85 2.13 4.17
C PRO A 104 24.55 2.21 2.67
N SER A 105 24.90 1.16 1.92
CA SER A 105 24.68 1.12 0.46
C SER A 105 23.19 1.09 0.13
N ALA A 106 22.41 0.33 0.90
CA ALA A 106 20.95 0.33 0.77
C ALA A 106 20.36 1.71 1.06
N ALA A 107 20.79 2.37 2.15
CA ALA A 107 20.35 3.73 2.48
C ALA A 107 20.66 4.74 1.37
N SER A 108 21.82 4.64 0.72
CA SER A 108 22.16 5.49 -0.43
C SER A 108 21.22 5.26 -1.63
N ILE A 109 20.87 4.00 -1.94
CA ILE A 109 19.91 3.70 -3.02
C ILE A 109 18.51 4.19 -2.66
N VAL A 110 18.03 3.95 -1.43
CA VAL A 110 16.71 4.41 -0.99
C VAL A 110 16.62 5.94 -1.01
N SER A 111 17.68 6.63 -0.62
CA SER A 111 17.78 8.09 -0.71
C SER A 111 17.71 8.58 -2.16
N ALA A 112 18.45 7.94 -3.07
CA ALA A 112 18.44 8.28 -4.49
C ALA A 112 17.05 8.08 -5.14
N LEU A 113 16.40 6.96 -4.85
CA LEU A 113 15.04 6.67 -5.35
C LEU A 113 13.98 7.58 -4.71
N SER A 114 14.21 8.02 -3.48
CA SER A 114 13.32 8.96 -2.80
C SER A 114 13.28 10.31 -3.52
N GLY A 115 14.40 10.76 -4.09
CA GLY A 115 14.44 11.93 -4.96
C GLY A 115 13.54 11.77 -6.19
N THR A 116 13.53 10.58 -6.80
CA THR A 116 12.61 10.27 -7.92
C THR A 116 11.16 10.29 -7.49
N ALA A 117 10.82 9.64 -6.38
CA ALA A 117 9.46 9.64 -5.86
C ALA A 117 8.97 11.07 -5.52
N GLN A 118 9.82 11.90 -4.94
CA GLN A 118 9.50 13.30 -4.67
C GLN A 118 9.30 14.12 -5.95
N SER A 119 10.15 13.92 -6.95
CA SER A 119 10.04 14.57 -8.26
C SER A 119 8.77 14.14 -9.00
N ALA A 120 8.43 12.86 -8.91
CA ALA A 120 7.20 12.28 -9.44
C ALA A 120 5.97 12.92 -8.80
N ASP A 121 5.94 13.02 -7.47
CA ASP A 121 4.85 13.65 -6.71
C ASP A 121 4.62 15.11 -7.15
N LEU A 122 5.69 15.88 -7.36
CA LEU A 122 5.62 17.25 -7.88
C LEU A 122 5.10 17.30 -9.33
N GLY A 123 5.47 16.30 -10.15
CA GLY A 123 5.01 16.15 -11.52
C GLY A 123 3.52 15.81 -11.63
N VAL A 124 2.97 14.96 -10.75
CA VAL A 124 1.53 14.59 -10.79
C VAL A 124 0.63 15.81 -10.59
N ALA A 125 1.03 16.75 -9.73
CA ALA A 125 0.19 17.89 -9.36
C ALA A 125 -0.18 18.82 -10.54
N ASN A 126 0.60 18.81 -11.63
CA ASN A 126 0.53 19.86 -12.67
C ASN A 126 0.37 19.35 -14.12
N THR A 127 -0.03 18.09 -14.37
CA THR A 127 0.25 17.47 -15.68
C THR A 127 -0.88 16.73 -16.41
N SER A 128 -0.73 16.68 -17.75
CA SER A 128 -1.62 16.02 -18.70
C SER A 128 -1.58 14.48 -18.62
N THR A 129 -2.57 13.81 -19.20
CA THR A 129 -2.74 12.34 -19.16
C THR A 129 -1.48 11.55 -19.60
N ALA A 130 -0.75 12.02 -20.62
CA ALA A 130 0.46 11.36 -21.10
C ALA A 130 1.59 11.36 -20.05
N ARG A 131 1.74 12.46 -19.31
CA ARG A 131 2.77 12.60 -18.27
C ARG A 131 2.44 11.77 -17.03
N ARG A 132 1.15 11.46 -16.79
CA ARG A 132 0.71 10.54 -15.72
C ARG A 132 1.17 9.11 -15.96
N ALA A 133 1.07 8.62 -17.20
CA ALA A 133 1.52 7.26 -17.54
C ALA A 133 3.03 7.08 -17.27
N THR A 134 3.84 8.10 -17.59
CA THR A 134 5.28 8.08 -17.30
C THR A 134 5.57 8.07 -15.81
N VAL A 135 4.81 8.85 -15.03
CA VAL A 135 4.95 8.86 -13.57
C VAL A 135 4.62 7.48 -12.98
N THR A 136 3.54 6.83 -13.41
CA THR A 136 3.23 5.45 -12.98
C THR A 136 4.37 4.49 -13.31
N GLY A 137 4.95 4.58 -14.51
CA GLY A 137 6.11 3.76 -14.90
C GLY A 137 7.37 4.00 -14.05
N ALA A 138 7.56 5.22 -13.54
CA ALA A 138 8.66 5.53 -12.63
C ALA A 138 8.48 4.80 -11.29
N TYR A 139 7.28 4.78 -10.71
CA TYR A 139 7.03 4.04 -9.45
C TYR A 139 7.20 2.55 -9.61
N ASP A 140 6.73 1.96 -10.72
CA ASP A 140 6.94 0.53 -10.98
C ASP A 140 8.43 0.21 -11.14
N SER A 141 9.22 1.14 -11.69
CA SER A 141 10.68 1.02 -11.77
C SER A 141 11.35 1.14 -10.40
N ILE A 142 10.94 2.10 -9.57
CA ILE A 142 11.40 2.22 -8.17
C ILE A 142 11.07 0.94 -7.41
N ALA A 143 9.83 0.43 -7.50
CA ALA A 143 9.39 -0.77 -6.79
C ALA A 143 10.24 -1.99 -7.18
N ARG A 144 10.61 -2.11 -8.46
CA ARG A 144 11.51 -3.16 -8.94
C ARG A 144 12.91 -3.05 -8.33
N VAL A 145 13.52 -1.87 -8.34
CA VAL A 145 14.85 -1.67 -7.73
C VAL A 145 14.79 -1.93 -6.23
N MET A 146 13.75 -1.44 -5.55
CA MET A 146 13.56 -1.64 -4.11
C MET A 146 13.39 -3.11 -3.75
N ARG A 147 12.70 -3.91 -4.58
CA ARG A 147 12.62 -5.36 -4.41
C ARG A 147 14.01 -6.00 -4.40
N ASP A 148 14.86 -5.63 -5.35
CA ASP A 148 16.21 -6.20 -5.45
C ASP A 148 17.10 -5.74 -4.30
N VAL A 149 17.01 -4.47 -3.90
CA VAL A 149 17.68 -3.96 -2.69
C VAL A 149 17.26 -4.78 -1.47
N GLY A 150 15.96 -5.03 -1.31
CA GLY A 150 15.45 -5.77 -0.16
C GLY A 150 15.96 -7.20 -0.11
N ARG A 151 15.94 -7.90 -1.26
CA ARG A 151 16.51 -9.25 -1.38
C ARG A 151 18.01 -9.26 -1.08
N SER A 152 18.76 -8.30 -1.61
CA SER A 152 20.20 -8.21 -1.37
C SER A 152 20.53 -7.95 0.11
N GLN A 153 19.70 -7.21 0.84
CA GLN A 153 19.87 -7.00 2.28
C GLN A 153 19.59 -8.27 3.10
N LEU A 154 18.86 -9.25 2.56
CA LEU A 154 18.53 -10.50 3.26
C LEU A 154 19.56 -11.62 3.00
N VAL A 155 20.50 -11.41 2.07
CA VAL A 155 21.56 -12.38 1.77
C VAL A 155 22.42 -12.61 3.01
N GLY A 156 22.59 -13.88 3.38
CA GLY A 156 23.40 -14.30 4.53
C GLY A 156 22.75 -14.09 5.90
N ARG A 157 21.55 -13.51 5.97
CA ARG A 157 20.83 -13.30 7.23
C ARG A 157 20.11 -14.56 7.69
N VAL A 158 19.89 -14.71 8.98
CA VAL A 158 19.04 -15.77 9.55
C VAL A 158 17.75 -15.20 10.16
N PRO A 159 16.71 -16.02 10.38
CA PRO A 159 15.53 -15.60 11.14
C PRO A 159 15.91 -15.07 12.52
N TYR A 160 15.04 -14.23 13.11
CA TYR A 160 15.22 -13.57 14.41
C TYR A 160 16.29 -12.49 14.49
N GLU A 161 17.11 -12.28 13.45
CA GLU A 161 18.00 -11.13 13.43
C GLU A 161 17.21 -9.81 13.39
N GLU A 162 17.82 -8.73 13.88
CA GLU A 162 17.23 -7.40 13.89
C GLU A 162 16.84 -6.93 12.47
N ARG A 163 15.70 -6.27 12.32
CA ARG A 163 15.22 -5.80 11.02
C ARG A 163 16.21 -4.81 10.41
N GLN A 164 16.52 -4.93 9.12
CA GLN A 164 17.28 -3.89 8.42
C GLN A 164 16.32 -2.82 7.94
N THR A 165 16.68 -1.55 8.16
CA THR A 165 15.89 -0.42 7.69
C THR A 165 16.78 0.52 6.89
N ALA A 166 16.31 0.91 5.72
CA ALA A 166 16.88 1.97 4.91
C ALA A 166 15.86 3.12 4.79
N VAL A 167 16.28 4.34 5.11
CA VAL A 167 15.40 5.52 5.16
C VAL A 167 15.89 6.58 4.18
N GLY A 168 15.01 7.01 3.29
CA GLY A 168 15.14 8.21 2.44
C GLY A 168 14.16 9.30 2.89
N GLY A 169 14.04 10.37 2.10
CA GLY A 169 13.15 11.50 2.44
C GLY A 169 11.65 11.15 2.38
N THR A 170 11.25 10.40 1.37
CA THR A 170 9.87 10.02 1.00
C THR A 170 9.69 8.51 0.82
N LEU A 171 10.77 7.75 0.92
CA LEU A 171 10.77 6.29 0.85
C LEU A 171 11.41 5.73 2.10
N ARG A 172 10.84 4.64 2.60
CA ARG A 172 11.44 3.85 3.68
C ARG A 172 11.24 2.39 3.37
N GLN A 173 12.28 1.60 3.60
CA GLN A 173 12.26 0.16 3.42
C GLN A 173 12.67 -0.53 4.70
N THR A 174 11.91 -1.54 5.08
CA THR A 174 12.25 -2.44 6.18
C THR A 174 12.19 -3.87 5.67
N VAL A 175 13.25 -4.64 5.93
CA VAL A 175 13.34 -6.05 5.52
C VAL A 175 13.75 -6.95 6.68
N TRP A 176 13.20 -8.16 6.69
CA TRP A 176 13.51 -9.17 7.71
C TRP A 176 13.13 -10.59 7.26
N ARG A 177 13.63 -11.58 7.99
CA ARG A 177 13.33 -13.01 7.80
C ARG A 177 12.43 -13.49 8.92
N LEU A 178 11.26 -14.02 8.59
CA LEU A 178 10.33 -14.61 9.54
C LEU A 178 10.49 -16.13 9.57
N ASP A 179 10.65 -16.68 10.77
CA ASP A 179 10.51 -18.12 10.97
C ASP A 179 9.03 -18.47 11.10
N LYS A 180 8.60 -19.58 10.49
CA LYS A 180 7.21 -20.07 10.60
C LYS A 180 6.76 -20.32 12.05
N THR A 181 7.70 -20.61 12.94
CA THR A 181 7.45 -20.83 14.37
C THR A 181 7.33 -19.53 15.17
N ASP A 182 7.78 -18.39 14.61
CA ASP A 182 7.75 -17.09 15.28
C ASP A 182 6.41 -16.37 15.11
N THR A 183 5.43 -16.81 15.90
CA THR A 183 4.10 -16.18 15.97
C THR A 183 4.09 -14.75 16.51
N ASN A 184 5.19 -14.28 17.12
CA ASN A 184 5.29 -12.94 17.69
C ASN A 184 6.01 -11.97 16.75
N GLY A 185 7.03 -12.43 16.02
CA GLY A 185 7.75 -11.65 15.01
C GLY A 185 6.87 -11.21 13.83
N ALA A 186 5.92 -12.06 13.43
CA ALA A 186 4.92 -11.73 12.40
C ALA A 186 3.87 -10.71 12.87
N LYS A 187 3.72 -10.53 14.20
CA LYS A 187 2.54 -9.87 14.76
C LYS A 187 2.56 -8.36 14.70
N ARG A 188 3.71 -7.66 14.68
CA ARG A 188 3.72 -6.17 14.64
C ARG A 188 5.03 -5.63 14.07
N VAL A 189 4.93 -4.99 12.90
CA VAL A 189 6.00 -4.16 12.36
C VAL A 189 5.58 -2.71 12.51
N SER A 190 5.86 -2.13 13.68
CA SER A 190 5.76 -0.69 13.86
C SER A 190 7.04 -0.08 13.31
N GLU A 191 6.90 0.82 12.35
CA GLU A 191 8.01 1.51 11.75
C GLU A 191 8.07 2.97 12.25
N THR A 192 9.25 3.57 12.24
CA THR A 192 9.43 5.00 12.54
C THR A 192 9.49 5.78 11.24
N CYS A 193 8.45 6.50 10.85
CA CYS A 193 8.48 7.15 9.54
C CYS A 193 9.37 8.40 9.56
N PRO A 194 9.77 8.93 8.38
CA PRO A 194 10.39 10.25 8.30
C PRO A 194 9.60 11.26 9.15
N SER A 195 10.29 12.26 9.71
CA SER A 195 9.70 13.20 10.68
C SER A 195 8.37 13.79 10.19
N GLY A 196 7.30 13.63 10.98
CA GLY A 196 5.97 14.18 10.71
C GLY A 196 4.92 13.18 10.22
N TRP A 197 5.25 11.89 10.12
CA TRP A 197 4.36 10.83 9.66
C TRP A 197 4.34 9.72 10.70
N THR A 198 3.20 9.11 10.99
CA THR A 198 3.20 7.80 11.65
C THR A 198 3.24 6.72 10.58
N CYS A 199 4.00 5.66 10.86
CA CYS A 199 4.10 4.57 9.91
C CYS A 199 2.92 3.63 10.01
N PRO A 200 2.64 2.94 8.90
CA PRO A 200 1.74 1.81 8.94
C PRO A 200 2.21 0.77 9.97
N LEU A 201 1.24 0.15 10.66
CA LEU A 201 1.50 -1.05 11.44
C LEU A 201 1.05 -2.25 10.60
N VAL A 202 2.00 -3.09 10.20
CA VAL A 202 1.71 -4.31 9.43
C VAL A 202 1.67 -5.52 10.36
N HIS A 203 0.60 -6.30 10.24
CA HIS A 203 0.41 -7.58 10.89
C HIS A 203 0.27 -8.68 9.82
N LEU A 204 1.26 -9.56 9.76
CA LEU A 204 1.19 -10.71 8.87
C LEU A 204 0.52 -11.88 9.62
N PRO A 205 -0.46 -12.56 9.00
CA PRO A 205 -1.09 -13.71 9.62
C PRO A 205 -0.09 -14.86 9.66
N VAL A 206 0.08 -15.44 10.86
CA VAL A 206 0.99 -16.58 11.05
C VAL A 206 0.50 -17.87 10.38
N GLU A 207 -0.78 -17.88 10.02
CA GLU A 207 -1.48 -19.02 9.44
C GLU A 207 -1.47 -19.02 7.91
N TRP A 208 -0.67 -18.14 7.29
CA TRP A 208 -0.45 -18.25 5.86
C TRP A 208 0.23 -19.57 5.51
N ALA A 209 -0.35 -20.23 4.50
CA ALA A 209 0.16 -21.47 3.95
C ALA A 209 1.37 -21.19 3.05
N TRP A 210 2.46 -20.68 3.62
CA TRP A 210 3.76 -20.71 2.96
C TRP A 210 4.47 -22.03 3.26
N ASN A 211 5.20 -22.54 2.27
CA ASN A 211 5.82 -23.84 2.31
C ASN A 211 7.22 -23.79 2.91
N ALA A 212 7.96 -22.69 2.69
CA ALA A 212 9.29 -22.55 3.27
C ALA A 212 9.26 -22.50 4.81
N PRO A 213 10.34 -22.93 5.47
CA PRO A 213 10.51 -22.71 6.90
C PRO A 213 10.68 -21.22 7.24
N VAL A 214 11.12 -20.42 6.27
CA VAL A 214 11.44 -19.00 6.43
C VAL A 214 10.73 -18.19 5.35
N LEU A 215 10.09 -17.09 5.76
CA LEU A 215 9.48 -16.11 4.87
C LEU A 215 10.31 -14.83 4.86
N ASP A 216 10.84 -14.48 3.70
CA ASP A 216 11.56 -13.22 3.50
C ASP A 216 10.53 -12.11 3.27
N THR A 217 10.52 -11.10 4.13
CA THR A 217 9.52 -10.03 4.09
C THR A 217 10.18 -8.68 3.88
N GLN A 218 9.54 -7.89 3.04
CA GLN A 218 9.87 -6.50 2.78
C GLN A 218 8.62 -5.63 2.91
N VAL A 219 8.73 -4.56 3.67
CA VAL A 219 7.75 -3.48 3.69
C VAL A 219 8.41 -2.22 3.14
N LEU A 220 7.70 -1.54 2.27
CA LEU A 220 8.10 -0.29 1.66
C LEU A 220 7.01 0.74 1.88
N VAL A 221 7.35 1.84 2.53
CA VAL A 221 6.45 2.96 2.78
C VAL A 221 6.83 4.11 1.86
N TRP A 222 5.85 4.60 1.12
CA TRP A 222 6.01 5.68 0.15
C TRP A 222 5.31 6.96 0.63
N GLY A 223 5.73 8.09 0.07
CA GLY A 223 4.94 9.32 0.12
C GLY A 223 3.48 9.11 -0.37
N PRO A 224 2.55 9.98 0.06
CA PRO A 224 1.10 9.81 -0.04
C PRO A 224 0.55 10.13 -1.43
N ARG A 225 1.43 10.39 -2.40
CA ARG A 225 1.06 10.69 -3.80
C ARG A 225 1.73 9.77 -4.80
N ALA A 226 2.32 8.68 -4.30
CA ALA A 226 3.11 7.78 -5.10
C ALA A 226 2.31 7.01 -6.15
N ARG A 227 0.98 7.02 -6.13
CA ARG A 227 0.17 6.52 -7.23
C ARG A 227 -1.03 7.44 -7.43
N HIS A 228 -1.37 7.66 -8.70
CA HIS A 228 -2.44 8.58 -9.07
C HIS A 228 -3.77 8.14 -8.45
N SER A 229 -4.40 9.04 -7.70
CA SER A 229 -5.78 8.86 -7.23
C SER A 229 -6.76 9.29 -8.31
N GLU A 230 -7.92 8.61 -8.40
CA GLU A 230 -9.02 9.05 -9.26
C GLU A 230 -9.41 10.50 -8.94
N ALA A 231 -10.02 11.23 -9.89
CA ALA A 231 -10.29 12.66 -9.74
C ALA A 231 -11.09 13.05 -8.46
N ASN A 232 -11.88 12.11 -7.93
CA ASN A 232 -12.71 12.29 -6.73
C ASN A 232 -12.19 11.53 -5.50
N ALA A 233 -10.97 11.00 -5.57
CA ALA A 233 -10.32 10.23 -4.52
C ALA A 233 -9.13 11.03 -3.99
N TYR A 234 -9.10 11.22 -2.68
CA TYR A 234 -7.97 11.78 -1.96
C TYR A 234 -7.28 10.66 -1.20
N GLN A 235 -6.01 10.42 -1.51
CA GLN A 235 -5.21 9.47 -0.77
C GLN A 235 -4.90 10.06 0.62
N SER A 236 -5.45 9.43 1.67
CA SER A 236 -5.39 9.96 3.03
C SER A 236 -4.25 9.40 3.87
N SER A 237 -3.49 8.42 3.36
CA SER A 237 -2.31 7.86 4.03
C SER A 237 -1.14 7.71 3.04
N PRO A 238 0.09 7.51 3.53
CA PRO A 238 1.17 6.87 2.78
C PRO A 238 0.73 5.60 2.04
N ILE A 239 1.41 5.27 0.95
CA ILE A 239 1.31 3.93 0.36
C ILE A 239 2.18 2.99 1.17
N THR A 240 1.66 1.81 1.47
CA THR A 240 2.40 0.72 2.11
C THR A 240 2.43 -0.45 1.17
N SER A 241 3.59 -0.76 0.61
CA SER A 241 3.81 -1.96 -0.20
C SER A 241 4.36 -3.07 0.66
N ILE A 242 3.76 -4.25 0.56
CA ILE A 242 4.20 -5.43 1.29
C ILE A 242 4.55 -6.50 0.27
N LEU A 243 5.79 -6.97 0.34
CA LEU A 243 6.28 -8.09 -0.43
C LEU A 243 6.69 -9.20 0.54
N ALA A 244 6.19 -10.40 0.30
CA ALA A 244 6.65 -11.60 0.98
C ALA A 244 7.15 -12.61 -0.05
N LEU A 245 8.28 -13.26 0.24
CA LEU A 245 8.92 -14.23 -0.63
C LEU A 245 8.98 -15.59 0.10
N ASP A 246 8.36 -16.59 -0.51
CA ASP A 246 8.50 -18.01 -0.14
C ASP A 246 9.68 -18.59 -0.95
N GLY A 247 10.87 -18.52 -0.35
CA GLY A 247 12.13 -18.73 -1.07
C GLY A 247 12.35 -17.63 -2.12
N ASP A 248 12.44 -18.02 -3.40
CA ASP A 248 12.56 -17.09 -4.52
C ASP A 248 11.22 -16.68 -5.14
N THR A 249 10.10 -17.23 -4.65
CA THR A 249 8.77 -17.00 -5.22
C THR A 249 8.08 -15.88 -4.46
N ALA A 250 7.75 -14.80 -5.16
CA ALA A 250 6.91 -13.75 -4.59
C ALA A 250 5.49 -14.28 -4.33
N MET A 251 4.95 -14.00 -3.15
CA MET A 251 3.58 -14.33 -2.77
C MET A 251 2.56 -13.31 -3.32
N ASP A 252 2.89 -12.65 -4.44
CA ASP A 252 2.04 -11.66 -5.09
C ASP A 252 0.70 -12.30 -5.48
N GLY A 253 -0.42 -11.69 -5.04
CA GLY A 253 -1.76 -12.17 -5.37
C GLY A 253 -2.18 -13.49 -4.71
N VAL A 254 -1.41 -14.03 -3.76
CA VAL A 254 -1.85 -15.19 -2.97
C VAL A 254 -3.07 -14.79 -2.13
N THR A 255 -4.24 -15.34 -2.49
CA THR A 255 -5.46 -15.15 -1.70
C THR A 255 -5.45 -16.10 -0.52
N GLY A 256 -4.88 -15.65 0.59
CA GLY A 256 -4.94 -16.36 1.86
C GLY A 256 -6.36 -16.34 2.44
N TYR A 257 -6.72 -17.34 3.24
CA TYR A 257 -7.96 -17.31 4.04
C TYR A 257 -7.87 -16.27 5.17
N TYR A 258 -6.64 -15.92 5.57
CA TYR A 258 -6.36 -14.95 6.62
C TYR A 258 -5.85 -13.64 6.01
N PRO A 259 -6.45 -12.50 6.37
CA PRO A 259 -6.04 -11.22 5.84
C PRO A 259 -4.75 -10.72 6.52
N VAL A 260 -3.96 -9.94 5.78
CA VAL A 260 -2.99 -9.01 6.37
C VAL A 260 -3.76 -7.90 7.04
N MET A 261 -3.41 -7.59 8.29
CA MET A 261 -3.93 -6.40 8.96
C MET A 261 -2.94 -5.26 8.79
N ILE A 262 -3.42 -4.10 8.35
CA ILE A 262 -2.59 -2.92 8.11
C ILE A 262 -3.27 -1.74 8.78
N ASP A 263 -2.68 -1.20 9.83
CA ASP A 263 -3.15 0.07 10.38
C ASP A 263 -2.50 1.21 9.61
N LEU A 264 -3.33 2.02 8.96
CA LEU A 264 -2.92 3.19 8.19
C LEU A 264 -3.34 4.45 8.93
N GLU A 265 -2.42 5.39 9.10
CA GLU A 265 -2.77 6.70 9.62
C GLU A 265 -3.50 7.53 8.56
N VAL A 266 -4.59 8.13 8.99
CA VAL A 266 -5.38 9.05 8.19
C VAL A 266 -4.86 10.45 8.45
N THR A 267 -4.10 10.99 7.49
CA THR A 267 -3.69 12.39 7.52
C THR A 267 -4.91 13.26 7.26
N THR A 268 -5.33 14.00 8.28
CA THR A 268 -6.37 15.04 8.18
C THR A 268 -5.81 16.35 7.63
N ALA A 269 -4.60 16.31 7.04
CA ALA A 269 -3.95 17.46 6.44
C ALA A 269 -5.01 18.22 5.64
N PRO A 270 -5.19 19.52 5.95
CA PRO A 270 -6.43 20.19 5.64
C PRO A 270 -6.66 20.05 4.14
N ILE A 271 -7.86 19.58 3.79
CA ILE A 271 -8.36 19.47 2.43
C ILE A 271 -8.54 20.90 1.87
N THR A 272 -7.50 21.73 1.90
CA THR A 272 -7.44 23.08 1.36
C THR A 272 -7.35 23.02 -0.17
N GLY A 273 -6.82 21.92 -0.72
CA GLY A 273 -6.83 21.62 -2.16
C GLY A 273 -8.21 21.17 -2.68
N ALA A 274 -8.84 20.17 -2.06
CA ALA A 274 -10.17 19.74 -2.50
C ALA A 274 -11.30 20.73 -2.11
N ARG A 275 -10.98 21.74 -1.28
CA ARG A 275 -11.83 22.94 -1.11
C ARG A 275 -12.13 23.64 -2.43
N ARG A 276 -11.35 23.49 -3.50
CA ARG A 276 -11.73 24.10 -4.80
C ARG A 276 -12.87 23.39 -5.53
N GLN A 277 -13.17 22.13 -5.20
CA GLN A 277 -14.36 21.44 -5.72
C GLN A 277 -15.48 21.35 -4.66
N GLY A 278 -15.15 21.46 -3.37
CA GLY A 278 -16.12 21.48 -2.27
C GLY A 278 -16.51 22.88 -1.74
N ALA A 279 -15.93 23.98 -2.24
CA ALA A 279 -16.25 25.33 -1.77
C ALA A 279 -17.70 25.76 -2.06
N GLU A 280 -18.44 25.03 -2.89
CA GLU A 280 -19.89 25.24 -3.04
C GLU A 280 -20.72 24.64 -1.89
N PHE A 281 -20.15 23.78 -1.02
CA PHE A 281 -20.93 23.05 -0.01
C PHE A 281 -20.75 23.49 1.44
N GLY A 282 -19.97 24.54 1.73
CA GLY A 282 -20.11 25.40 2.92
C GLY A 282 -20.05 24.79 4.33
N GLN A 283 -19.82 23.49 4.51
CA GLN A 283 -19.75 22.82 5.82
C GLN A 283 -18.53 21.91 5.87
N ALA A 284 -17.76 22.01 6.96
CA ALA A 284 -16.77 21.00 7.33
C ALA A 284 -17.50 19.66 7.46
N VAL A 285 -17.18 18.72 6.57
CA VAL A 285 -17.72 17.38 6.65
C VAL A 285 -16.85 16.65 7.67
N ASP A 286 -17.33 16.60 8.91
CA ASP A 286 -16.67 15.85 10.00
C ASP A 286 -16.81 14.31 9.82
N ASP A 287 -17.49 13.85 8.75
CA ASP A 287 -17.81 12.45 8.45
C ASP A 287 -17.18 11.93 7.14
N VAL A 288 -15.92 12.30 6.83
CA VAL A 288 -15.20 11.62 5.74
C VAL A 288 -14.52 10.37 6.30
N ILE A 289 -15.11 9.20 6.03
CA ILE A 289 -14.54 7.91 6.42
C ILE A 289 -13.52 7.48 5.37
N ALA A 290 -12.31 7.14 5.81
CA ALA A 290 -11.28 6.58 4.94
C ALA A 290 -11.57 5.11 4.67
N ASP A 291 -11.48 4.70 3.40
CA ASP A 291 -11.62 3.31 2.99
C ASP A 291 -10.28 2.68 2.66
N CYS A 292 -10.17 1.39 2.91
CA CYS A 292 -9.01 0.59 2.54
C CYS A 292 -9.04 0.25 1.04
N GLU A 293 -8.02 0.68 0.31
CA GLU A 293 -7.85 0.35 -1.11
C GLU A 293 -6.46 -0.24 -1.36
N TYR A 294 -6.36 -1.06 -2.39
CA TYR A 294 -5.12 -1.65 -2.87
C TYR A 294 -4.88 -1.29 -4.34
N TRP A 295 -3.63 -1.29 -4.77
CA TRP A 295 -3.29 -1.01 -6.15
C TRP A 295 -3.50 -2.24 -7.04
N ASP A 296 -4.53 -2.20 -7.88
CA ASP A 296 -4.74 -3.22 -8.91
C ASP A 296 -3.83 -2.90 -10.11
N SER A 297 -2.64 -3.50 -10.12
CA SER A 297 -1.64 -3.30 -11.18
C SER A 297 -2.14 -3.71 -12.56
N ALA A 298 -3.04 -4.70 -12.65
CA ALA A 298 -3.62 -5.13 -13.92
C ALA A 298 -4.58 -4.07 -14.50
N LYS A 299 -5.27 -3.34 -13.62
CA LYS A 299 -6.18 -2.24 -14.02
C LYS A 299 -5.55 -0.85 -13.94
N GLY A 300 -4.34 -0.72 -13.39
CA GLY A 300 -3.66 0.54 -13.16
C GLY A 300 -4.48 1.52 -12.30
N LYS A 301 -5.19 1.02 -11.28
CA LYS A 301 -6.04 1.84 -10.41
C LYS A 301 -6.19 1.26 -9.01
N TRP A 302 -6.61 2.11 -8.07
CA TRP A 302 -7.01 1.68 -6.73
C TRP A 302 -8.31 0.88 -6.76
N SER A 303 -8.41 -0.14 -5.90
CA SER A 303 -9.52 -1.09 -5.83
C SER A 303 -9.82 -1.47 -4.38
N LYS A 304 -11.09 -1.75 -4.09
CA LYS A 304 -11.56 -2.24 -2.77
C LYS A 304 -11.64 -3.76 -2.67
N LEU A 305 -11.51 -4.46 -3.80
CA LEU A 305 -11.74 -5.90 -3.88
C LEU A 305 -10.78 -6.69 -2.98
N GLY A 306 -11.31 -7.47 -2.04
CA GLY A 306 -10.48 -8.25 -1.12
C GLY A 306 -9.78 -7.43 -0.03
N CYS A 307 -10.19 -6.18 0.18
CA CYS A 307 -9.79 -5.37 1.33
C CYS A 307 -11.03 -4.87 2.09
N LEU A 308 -11.00 -4.98 3.41
CA LEU A 308 -12.08 -4.56 4.29
C LEU A 308 -11.55 -3.55 5.33
N SER A 309 -12.24 -2.42 5.50
CA SER A 309 -12.01 -1.51 6.62
C SER A 309 -12.64 -2.11 7.88
N VAL A 310 -11.84 -2.68 8.78
CA VAL A 310 -12.37 -3.34 10.00
C VAL A 310 -12.53 -2.39 11.18
N GLN A 311 -11.75 -1.31 11.18
CA GLN A 311 -11.81 -0.25 12.16
C GLN A 311 -11.45 1.05 11.47
N SER A 312 -12.21 2.12 11.69
CA SER A 312 -11.88 3.45 11.17
C SER A 312 -12.26 4.50 12.21
N ASN A 313 -11.38 5.47 12.39
CA ASN A 313 -11.62 6.70 13.13
C ASN A 313 -11.04 7.88 12.33
N SER A 314 -11.05 9.09 12.92
CA SER A 314 -10.59 10.30 12.25
C SER A 314 -9.08 10.35 12.00
N THR A 315 -8.29 9.49 12.63
CA THR A 315 -6.82 9.49 12.57
C THR A 315 -6.23 8.17 12.08
N GLN A 316 -7.02 7.11 11.97
CA GLN A 316 -6.52 5.76 11.69
C GLN A 316 -7.61 4.91 11.03
N VAL A 317 -7.20 4.09 10.08
CA VAL A 317 -8.01 3.01 9.51
C VAL A 317 -7.23 1.71 9.56
N THR A 318 -7.84 0.64 10.05
CA THR A 318 -7.29 -0.72 10.03
C THR A 318 -7.91 -1.47 8.86
N CYS A 319 -7.04 -1.93 7.97
CA CYS A 319 -7.39 -2.67 6.77
C CYS A 319 -7.12 -4.15 6.95
N ALA A 320 -8.08 -5.00 6.59
CA ALA A 320 -7.92 -6.44 6.45
C ALA A 320 -7.93 -6.79 4.95
N CYS A 321 -6.75 -7.09 4.39
CA CYS A 321 -6.59 -7.38 2.97
C CYS A 321 -6.15 -8.83 2.72
N PHE A 322 -6.79 -9.50 1.77
CA PHE A 322 -6.55 -10.92 1.47
C PHE A 322 -5.53 -11.15 0.36
N HIS A 323 -4.73 -10.15 0.02
CA HIS A 323 -3.65 -10.24 -0.96
C HIS A 323 -2.48 -9.38 -0.49
N LEU A 324 -1.34 -9.52 -1.16
CA LEU A 324 -0.12 -8.74 -0.95
C LEU A 324 0.11 -7.86 -2.17
N THR A 325 0.21 -6.55 -1.94
CA THR A 325 0.44 -5.52 -2.98
C THR A 325 0.75 -4.18 -2.31
N ASP A 326 0.31 -3.08 -2.91
CA ASP A 326 0.37 -1.74 -2.37
C ASP A 326 -0.97 -1.35 -1.77
N PHE A 327 -0.95 -0.82 -0.55
CA PHE A 327 -2.13 -0.45 0.23
C PHE A 327 -2.13 1.02 0.54
N THR A 328 -3.30 1.62 0.57
CA THR A 328 -3.50 2.97 1.08
C THR A 328 -4.92 3.14 1.62
N SER A 329 -5.09 4.16 2.44
CA SER A 329 -6.40 4.69 2.76
C SER A 329 -6.77 5.75 1.74
N VAL A 330 -8.03 5.72 1.28
CA VAL A 330 -8.58 6.68 0.33
C VAL A 330 -9.84 7.28 0.92
N MET A 331 -9.88 8.60 0.96
CA MET A 331 -11.08 9.38 1.23
C MET A 331 -11.73 9.76 -0.08
N ARG A 332 -13.00 9.46 -0.25
CA ARG A 332 -13.79 9.94 -1.38
C ARG A 332 -14.79 10.94 -0.84
N ALA A 333 -14.97 12.04 -1.55
CA ALA A 333 -16.16 12.86 -1.36
C ALA A 333 -17.32 12.02 -1.89
N THR A 334 -17.87 11.12 -1.05
CA THR A 334 -19.17 10.56 -1.32
C THR A 334 -20.08 11.76 -1.46
N MET A 335 -20.53 12.04 -2.68
CA MET A 335 -21.63 12.96 -2.90
C MET A 335 -22.73 12.47 -1.96
N VAL A 336 -22.96 13.19 -0.87
CA VAL A 336 -24.18 13.92 -0.50
C VAL A 336 -25.52 13.39 -1.06
N GLU A 337 -25.61 12.21 -1.70
CA GLU A 337 -26.87 11.57 -2.03
C GLU A 337 -27.56 11.01 -0.79
N LEU A 338 -26.83 10.77 0.30
CA LEU A 338 -27.44 10.56 1.62
C LEU A 338 -28.04 11.85 2.21
N LYS A 339 -27.65 13.04 1.72
CA LYS A 339 -28.25 14.31 2.15
C LYS A 339 -29.56 14.63 1.41
N ASN A 340 -29.83 13.96 0.29
CA ASN A 340 -31.20 13.94 -0.27
C ASN A 340 -32.14 13.09 0.58
N ILE A 341 -31.64 12.12 1.34
CA ILE A 341 -32.49 11.42 2.32
C ILE A 341 -32.81 12.36 3.49
N SER A 342 -31.85 13.15 3.98
CA SER A 342 -32.14 14.13 5.05
C SER A 342 -32.91 15.37 4.58
N ILE A 343 -32.81 15.79 3.32
CA ILE A 343 -33.64 16.86 2.75
C ILE A 343 -35.06 16.37 2.44
N VAL A 344 -35.26 15.11 2.02
CA VAL A 344 -36.60 14.50 1.96
C VAL A 344 -37.18 14.32 3.37
N LEU A 345 -36.35 14.09 4.39
CA LEU A 345 -36.80 14.05 5.79
C LEU A 345 -37.06 15.44 6.41
N GLN A 346 -36.40 16.51 5.95
CA GLN A 346 -36.56 17.87 6.50
C GLN A 346 -37.55 18.75 5.72
N THR A 347 -37.80 18.51 4.44
CA THR A 347 -38.86 19.21 3.69
C THR A 347 -40.26 18.67 3.98
N GLN A 348 -40.37 17.61 4.79
CA GLN A 348 -41.61 17.19 5.45
C GLN A 348 -41.71 17.77 6.88
N GLY A 349 -41.36 19.04 7.05
CA GLY A 349 -41.73 19.84 8.22
C GLY A 349 -43.24 20.09 8.38
N GLY A 350 -44.09 19.29 7.73
CA GLY A 350 -45.47 19.11 8.15
C GLY A 350 -45.47 18.03 9.22
N ALA A 351 -45.83 18.41 10.46
CA ALA A 351 -46.08 17.57 11.61
C ALA A 351 -45.91 16.05 11.35
N PHE A 352 -44.81 15.49 11.87
CA PHE A 352 -44.66 14.05 12.00
C PHE A 352 -45.77 13.54 12.94
N GLN A 353 -46.96 13.33 12.38
CA GLN A 353 -47.84 12.30 12.88
C GLN A 353 -47.06 11.01 12.65
N PRO A 354 -46.78 10.22 13.70
CA PRO A 354 -46.20 8.90 13.49
C PRO A 354 -47.05 8.21 12.43
N PRO A 355 -46.45 7.59 11.39
CA PRO A 355 -47.23 6.78 10.48
C PRO A 355 -48.07 5.87 11.36
N GLN A 356 -49.39 5.91 11.15
CA GLN A 356 -50.27 4.90 11.73
C GLN A 356 -49.59 3.58 11.39
N GLN A 357 -49.04 2.97 12.42
CA GLN A 357 -48.35 1.72 12.37
C GLN A 357 -49.49 0.73 12.20
N ASP A 358 -49.98 0.63 10.96
CA ASP A 358 -51.00 -0.30 10.55
C ASP A 358 -50.57 -1.65 11.11
N GLY A 359 -51.47 -2.27 11.88
CA GLY A 359 -51.21 -3.37 12.83
C GLY A 359 -50.61 -4.66 12.27
N TYR A 360 -50.01 -4.63 11.08
CA TYR A 360 -49.31 -5.73 10.42
C TYR A 360 -48.06 -6.19 11.18
N GLY A 361 -47.31 -5.29 11.82
CA GLY A 361 -46.12 -5.68 12.61
C GLY A 361 -46.47 -6.58 13.80
N PHE A 362 -47.53 -6.24 14.53
CA PHE A 362 -48.04 -7.07 15.63
C PHE A 362 -48.73 -8.35 15.15
N ALA A 363 -49.37 -8.32 13.97
CA ALA A 363 -49.98 -9.51 13.39
C ALA A 363 -48.93 -10.58 13.01
N VAL A 364 -47.79 -10.20 12.43
CA VAL A 364 -46.74 -11.17 12.05
C VAL A 364 -46.08 -11.81 13.27
N ILE A 365 -45.80 -11.04 14.31
CA ILE A 365 -45.25 -11.56 15.58
C ILE A 365 -46.31 -12.44 16.28
N GLY A 366 -47.58 -12.04 16.27
CA GLY A 366 -48.68 -12.83 16.83
C GLY A 366 -48.91 -14.16 16.10
N ILE A 367 -48.88 -14.16 14.77
CA ILE A 367 -49.08 -15.37 13.95
C ILE A 367 -47.89 -16.35 14.12
N SER A 368 -46.66 -15.86 14.19
CA SER A 368 -45.48 -16.71 14.42
C SER A 368 -45.47 -17.33 15.83
N ALA A 369 -45.89 -16.58 16.86
CA ALA A 369 -46.07 -17.11 18.22
C ALA A 369 -47.21 -18.15 18.31
N LEU A 370 -48.33 -17.93 17.61
CA LEU A 370 -49.43 -18.89 17.55
C LEU A 370 -49.03 -20.17 16.80
N ALA A 371 -48.31 -20.04 15.69
CA ALA A 371 -47.84 -21.19 14.92
C ALA A 371 -46.86 -22.06 15.71
N THR A 372 -45.93 -21.44 16.46
CA THR A 372 -44.99 -22.18 17.32
C THR A 372 -45.71 -22.87 18.48
N LEU A 373 -46.70 -22.23 19.11
CA LEU A 373 -47.52 -22.86 20.16
C LEU A 373 -48.33 -24.05 19.61
N LEU A 374 -48.92 -23.91 18.43
CA LEU A 374 -49.72 -24.98 17.81
C LEU A 374 -48.87 -26.21 17.47
N LEU A 375 -47.66 -25.99 16.93
CA LEU A 375 -46.71 -27.07 16.67
C LEU A 375 -46.27 -27.78 17.96
N ALA A 376 -46.06 -27.06 19.05
CA ALA A 376 -45.73 -27.65 20.36
C ALA A 376 -46.88 -28.52 20.90
N ILE A 377 -48.14 -28.08 20.75
CA ILE A 377 -49.32 -28.86 21.16
C ILE A 377 -49.45 -30.14 20.32
N ILE A 378 -49.27 -30.05 18.99
CA ILE A 378 -49.31 -31.22 18.10
C ILE A 378 -48.22 -32.23 18.48
N ALA A 379 -46.99 -31.76 18.74
CA ALA A 379 -45.90 -32.62 19.18
C ALA A 379 -46.24 -33.33 20.51
N HIS A 380 -46.82 -32.63 21.49
CA HIS A 380 -47.23 -33.22 22.76
C HIS A 380 -48.34 -34.28 22.60
N ILE A 381 -49.31 -34.04 21.72
CA ILE A 381 -50.38 -35.01 21.43
C ILE A 381 -49.80 -36.26 20.77
N LEU A 382 -48.91 -36.11 19.79
CA LEU A 382 -48.27 -37.23 19.11
C LEU A 382 -47.43 -38.07 20.08
N ASP A 383 -46.69 -37.44 20.99
CA ASP A 383 -45.91 -38.12 22.03
C ASP A 383 -46.81 -38.97 22.95
N ARG A 384 -47.91 -38.39 23.45
CA ARG A 384 -48.92 -39.11 24.23
C ARG A 384 -49.50 -40.33 23.50
N PHE A 385 -49.77 -40.21 22.20
CA PHE A 385 -50.28 -41.32 21.41
C PHE A 385 -49.24 -42.43 21.21
N GLN A 386 -47.95 -42.09 21.09
CA GLN A 386 -46.91 -43.08 20.98
C GLN A 386 -46.71 -43.84 22.30
N VAL A 387 -46.70 -43.15 23.44
CA VAL A 387 -46.57 -43.78 24.76
C VAL A 387 -47.69 -44.81 25.00
N HIS A 388 -48.92 -44.54 24.54
CA HIS A 388 -50.02 -45.49 24.67
C HIS A 388 -49.96 -46.67 23.70
N ARG A 389 -49.26 -46.57 22.56
CA ARG A 389 -49.05 -47.73 21.66
C ARG A 389 -47.94 -48.66 22.12
N PHE A 390 -47.03 -48.18 22.98
CA PHE A 390 -45.85 -48.93 23.43
C PHE A 390 -45.93 -49.36 24.90
N GLN A 391 -47.12 -49.39 25.52
CA GLN A 391 -47.33 -50.25 26.68
C GLN A 391 -47.67 -51.65 26.16
N PRO A 392 -46.70 -52.59 26.07
CA PRO A 392 -47.05 -53.98 25.91
C PRO A 392 -47.92 -54.37 27.11
N ASP A 393 -49.09 -54.96 26.84
CA ASP A 393 -49.84 -55.70 27.84
C ASP A 393 -48.92 -56.80 28.40
N LEU A 394 -48.21 -56.46 29.48
CA LEU A 394 -47.54 -57.43 30.32
C LEU A 394 -48.65 -58.23 30.98
N SER A 395 -49.02 -59.34 30.35
CA SER A 395 -49.95 -60.30 30.92
C SER A 395 -49.48 -60.66 32.34
N PRO A 396 -50.36 -60.66 33.35
CA PRO A 396 -49.97 -60.89 34.73
C PRO A 396 -49.30 -62.26 34.98
N GLU A 397 -49.35 -63.20 34.02
CA GLU A 397 -48.60 -64.46 34.09
C GLU A 397 -47.07 -64.31 34.04
N LEU A 398 -46.53 -63.22 33.47
CA LEU A 398 -45.07 -62.98 33.41
C LEU A 398 -44.50 -62.28 34.65
N LEU A 399 -45.35 -61.77 35.55
CA LEU A 399 -44.94 -61.14 36.82
C LEU A 399 -44.99 -62.13 38.00
N ALA A 400 -45.49 -63.35 37.80
CA ALA A 400 -45.59 -64.39 38.82
C ALA A 400 -44.51 -65.49 38.70
N ARG A 401 -43.55 -65.33 37.77
CA ARG A 401 -42.28 -66.07 37.72
C ARG A 401 -41.14 -65.09 37.88
#